data_AF-A0A2N0B2V3-F1
#
_entry.id   AF-A0A2N0B2V3-F1
#
_cell.length_a   1.000
_cell.length_b   1.000
_cell.length_c   1.000
_cell.angle_alpha   90.00
_cell.angle_beta   90.00
_cell.angle_gamma   90.00
#
_symmetry.space_group_name_H-M   'P 1'
#
loop_
_entity.id
_entity.type
_entity.pdbx_description
1 polymer ?
#
loop_
_entity_poly.entity_id
_entity_poly.type
_entity_poly.pdbx_seq_one_letter_code
_entity_poly.pdbx_strand_id
1 'polypeptide(L)'
;HAIGAGLSLAFACDIRVFANEGKYQFNFVKLGIHPGMGSSYIVKELFGTHIANRLLFMAEMFNGEEALRIGLCNDSVPQKEVLGRATEIAIALSESAPLALRELKKNTYNNDELTAALKKEAESQARNFISADFKETIKAIEQKRKPEFKGI
;
A
#
# COMPACT_ATOMS: atom_id res chain seq x y z
N HIS A 1 -10.08 8.09 -1.43
CA HIS A 1 -9.34 7.39 -0.35
C HIS A 1 -8.77 6.10 -0.93
N ALA A 2 -7.65 5.61 -0.41
CA ALA A 2 -7.15 4.27 -0.70
C ALA A 2 -6.64 3.64 0.60
N ILE A 3 -7.30 2.59 1.06
CA ILE A 3 -7.06 1.98 2.37
C ILE A 3 -6.86 0.48 2.19
N GLY A 4 -5.91 -0.11 2.94
CA GLY A 4 -5.59 -1.53 2.86
C GLY A 4 -5.19 -1.94 1.46
N ALA A 5 -5.87 -2.94 0.89
CA ALA A 5 -5.58 -3.48 -0.43
C ALA A 5 -5.60 -2.43 -1.56
N GLY A 6 -6.43 -1.39 -1.45
CA GLY A 6 -6.44 -0.30 -2.44
C GLY A 6 -5.14 0.50 -2.45
N LEU A 7 -4.53 0.72 -1.28
CA LEU A 7 -3.22 1.37 -1.18
C LEU A 7 -2.10 0.42 -1.59
N SER A 8 -2.22 -0.87 -1.26
CA SER A 8 -1.29 -1.91 -1.73
C SER A 8 -1.19 -1.94 -3.25
N LEU A 9 -2.33 -1.89 -3.94
CA LEU A 9 -2.35 -1.82 -5.40
C LEU A 9 -1.68 -0.55 -5.92
N ALA A 10 -1.96 0.61 -5.31
CA ALA A 10 -1.31 1.85 -5.71
C ALA A 10 0.22 1.80 -5.53
N PHE A 11 0.71 1.15 -4.46
CA PHE A 11 2.15 0.99 -4.20
C PHE A 11 2.82 -0.05 -5.11
N ALA A 12 2.05 -0.98 -5.68
CA ALA A 12 2.54 -1.89 -6.72
C ALA A 12 2.68 -1.22 -8.10
N CYS A 13 2.10 -0.02 -8.31
CA CYS A 13 2.30 0.76 -9.53
C CYS A 13 3.65 1.48 -9.52
N ASP A 14 4.21 1.71 -10.72
CA ASP A 14 5.53 2.33 -10.87
C ASP A 14 5.53 3.82 -10.46
N ILE A 15 4.46 4.54 -10.81
CA ILE A 15 4.28 5.98 -10.56
C ILE A 15 2.95 6.20 -9.83
N ARG A 16 2.95 7.08 -8.84
CA ARG A 16 1.79 7.38 -7.99
C ARG A 16 1.45 8.86 -8.01
N VAL A 17 0.19 9.19 -8.30
CA VAL A 17 -0.39 10.52 -8.17
C VAL A 17 -1.49 10.47 -7.13
N PHE A 18 -1.36 11.22 -6.05
CA PHE A 18 -2.33 11.25 -4.95
C PHE A 18 -3.15 12.54 -4.96
N ALA A 19 -4.34 12.47 -4.34
CA ALA A 19 -5.12 13.65 -4.03
C ALA A 19 -4.56 14.31 -2.77
N ASN A 20 -4.40 15.63 -2.75
CA ASN A 20 -3.90 16.41 -1.60
C ASN A 20 -4.62 16.02 -0.31
N GLU A 21 -5.95 16.05 -0.37
CA GLU A 21 -6.89 15.77 0.70
C GLU A 21 -7.23 14.28 0.85
N GLY A 22 -6.57 13.41 0.08
CA GLY A 22 -6.77 11.97 0.13
C GLY A 22 -6.50 11.39 1.51
N LYS A 23 -7.15 10.27 1.83
CA LYS A 23 -6.88 9.49 3.04
C LYS A 23 -6.29 8.16 2.65
N TYR A 24 -5.10 7.87 3.16
CA TYR A 24 -4.28 6.72 2.82
C TYR A 24 -3.79 6.01 4.07
N GLN A 25 -3.92 4.68 4.11
CA GLN A 25 -3.53 3.88 5.27
C GLN A 25 -3.42 2.39 4.94
N PHE A 26 -2.39 1.72 5.44
CA PHE A 26 -2.36 0.26 5.53
C PHE A 26 -2.96 -0.19 6.87
N ASN A 27 -4.28 -0.35 6.94
CA ASN A 27 -5.00 -0.58 8.19
C ASN A 27 -5.00 -2.05 8.67
N PHE A 28 -4.25 -2.94 8.02
CA PHE A 28 -4.29 -4.39 8.24
C PHE A 28 -4.11 -4.79 9.71
N VAL A 29 -3.07 -4.29 10.37
CA VAL A 29 -2.79 -4.65 11.78
C VAL A 29 -3.86 -4.13 12.73
N LYS A 30 -4.58 -3.06 12.38
CA LYS A 30 -5.75 -2.57 13.14
C LYS A 30 -6.99 -3.44 12.95
N LEU A 31 -6.99 -4.32 11.96
CA LEU A 31 -8.01 -5.34 11.73
C LEU A 31 -7.59 -6.71 12.27
N GLY A 32 -6.44 -6.82 12.93
CA GLY A 32 -5.92 -8.08 13.44
C GLY A 32 -5.36 -9.01 12.35
N ILE A 33 -4.98 -8.46 11.19
CA ILE A 33 -4.42 -9.24 10.08
C ILE A 33 -3.08 -8.69 9.60
N HIS A 34 -2.21 -9.59 9.14
CA HIS A 34 -0.97 -9.22 8.47
C HIS A 34 -1.26 -8.44 7.17
N PRO A 35 -0.41 -7.46 6.79
CA PRO A 35 -0.46 -6.85 5.46
C PRO A 35 -0.36 -7.88 4.33
N GLY A 36 -1.11 -7.68 3.25
CA GLY A 36 -1.09 -8.57 2.08
C GLY A 36 -0.70 -7.84 0.80
N MET A 37 -0.88 -8.49 -0.34
CA MET A 37 -0.74 -7.90 -1.68
C MET A 37 0.68 -7.36 -1.96
N GLY A 38 1.71 -7.97 -1.36
CA GLY A 38 3.11 -7.58 -1.48
C GLY A 38 3.49 -6.37 -0.62
N SER A 39 2.56 -5.81 0.17
CA SER A 39 2.77 -4.56 0.90
C SER A 39 3.95 -4.64 1.88
N SER A 40 4.15 -5.79 2.53
CA SER A 40 5.22 -5.97 3.51
C SER A 40 6.62 -5.88 2.88
N TYR A 41 6.73 -6.26 1.61
CA TYR A 41 7.96 -6.16 0.83
C TYR A 41 8.06 -4.82 0.11
N ILE A 42 7.06 -4.45 -0.69
CA ILE A 42 7.09 -3.26 -1.55
C ILE A 42 7.31 -1.98 -0.74
N VAL A 43 6.61 -1.80 0.38
CA VAL A 43 6.74 -0.58 1.19
C VAL A 43 8.14 -0.49 1.79
N LYS A 44 8.72 -1.61 2.23
CA LYS A 44 10.07 -1.65 2.78
C LYS A 44 11.12 -1.39 1.70
N GLU A 45 10.96 -2.00 0.53
CA GLU A 45 11.88 -1.86 -0.59
C GLU A 45 11.92 -0.42 -1.11
N LEU A 46 10.74 0.22 -1.23
CA LEU A 46 10.65 1.58 -1.76
C LEU A 46 11.11 2.66 -0.77
N PHE A 47 10.84 2.48 0.54
CA PHE A 47 10.96 3.59 1.51
C PHE A 47 11.83 3.27 2.73
N GLY A 48 12.40 2.07 2.78
CA GLY A 48 13.20 1.60 3.90
C GLY A 48 12.39 1.27 5.16
N THR A 49 13.08 0.68 6.12
CA THR A 49 12.47 0.11 7.33
C THR A 49 11.72 1.13 8.19
N HIS A 50 12.26 2.36 8.33
CA HIS A 50 11.66 3.36 9.22
C HIS A 50 10.28 3.82 8.73
N ILE A 51 10.15 4.12 7.44
CA ILE A 51 8.87 4.50 6.83
C ILE A 51 7.94 3.29 6.80
N ALA A 52 8.44 2.10 6.45
CA ALA A 52 7.63 0.89 6.46
C ALA A 52 7.01 0.59 7.83
N ASN A 53 7.75 0.76 8.93
CA ASN A 53 7.21 0.55 10.28
C ASN A 53 6.11 1.54 10.64
N ARG A 54 6.26 2.82 10.28
CA ARG A 54 5.19 3.83 10.44
C ARG A 54 3.92 3.42 9.69
N LEU A 55 4.08 3.03 8.43
CA LEU A 55 2.95 2.73 7.55
C LEU A 55 2.29 1.38 7.87
N LEU A 56 3.07 0.35 8.20
CA LEU A 56 2.59 -1.03 8.34
C LEU A 56 2.38 -1.45 9.80
N PHE A 57 3.29 -1.09 10.71
CA PHE A 57 3.21 -1.54 12.11
C PHE A 57 2.34 -0.60 12.94
N MET A 58 2.50 0.71 12.75
CA MET A 58 1.66 1.71 13.43
C MET A 58 0.31 1.91 12.70
N ALA A 59 0.20 1.43 11.46
CA ALA A 59 -0.92 1.72 10.56
C ALA A 59 -1.23 3.23 10.57
N GLU A 60 -0.21 4.07 10.40
CA GLU A 60 -0.34 5.52 10.38
C GLU A 60 -1.16 5.94 9.14
N MET A 61 -2.12 6.85 9.33
CA MET A 61 -2.86 7.45 8.23
C MET A 61 -2.15 8.71 7.78
N PHE A 62 -2.11 8.95 6.47
CA PHE A 62 -1.49 10.13 5.87
C PHE A 62 -2.36 10.66 4.71
N ASN A 63 -2.09 11.90 4.29
CA ASN A 63 -2.72 12.55 3.15
C ASN A 63 -1.77 12.71 1.95
N GLY A 64 -2.25 13.22 0.82
CA GLY A 64 -1.43 13.35 -0.39
C GLY A 64 -0.28 14.35 -0.24
N GLU A 65 -0.54 15.47 0.44
CA GLU A 65 0.49 16.50 0.66
C GLU A 65 1.67 15.95 1.48
N GLU A 66 1.36 15.25 2.57
CA GLU A 66 2.36 14.55 3.37
C GLU A 66 3.05 13.46 2.54
N ALA A 67 2.29 12.67 1.77
CA ALA A 67 2.84 11.63 0.92
C ALA A 67 3.91 12.18 -0.04
N LEU A 68 3.65 13.33 -0.68
CA LEU A 68 4.63 13.98 -1.54
C LEU A 68 5.83 14.47 -0.75
N ARG A 69 5.60 15.13 0.40
CA ARG A 69 6.66 15.69 1.26
C ARG A 69 7.66 14.64 1.75
N ILE A 70 7.19 13.42 2.05
CA ILE A 70 8.04 12.32 2.52
C ILE A 70 8.35 11.28 1.43
N GLY A 71 8.05 11.58 0.17
CA GLY A 71 8.47 10.78 -0.99
C GLY A 71 7.68 9.48 -1.24
N LEU A 72 6.46 9.35 -0.71
CA LEU A 72 5.59 8.19 -0.92
C LEU A 72 4.90 8.18 -2.30
N CYS A 73 4.73 9.34 -2.92
CA CYS A 73 4.16 9.49 -4.26
C CYS A 73 5.00 10.47 -5.12
N ASN A 74 4.78 10.43 -6.42
CA ASN A 74 5.47 11.29 -7.38
C ASN A 74 4.83 12.68 -7.46
N ASP A 75 3.51 12.74 -7.36
CA ASP A 75 2.74 13.98 -7.37
C ASP A 75 1.61 13.92 -6.36
N SER A 76 1.22 15.09 -5.84
CA SER A 76 -0.02 15.31 -5.09
C SER A 76 -0.72 16.54 -5.65
N VAL A 77 -1.98 16.38 -6.05
CA VAL A 77 -2.80 17.42 -6.71
C VAL A 77 -4.22 17.44 -6.13
N PRO A 78 -5.05 18.47 -6.34
CA PRO A 78 -6.46 18.43 -5.96
C PRO A 78 -7.17 17.18 -6.50
N GLN A 79 -8.10 16.60 -5.75
CA GLN A 79 -8.73 15.32 -6.12
C GLN A 79 -9.26 15.27 -7.56
N LYS A 80 -9.84 16.36 -8.05
CA LYS A 80 -10.42 16.46 -9.40
C LYS A 80 -9.36 16.39 -10.53
N GLU A 81 -8.08 16.65 -10.21
CA GLU A 81 -6.97 16.73 -11.17
C GLU A 81 -6.13 15.45 -11.22
N VAL A 82 -6.31 14.53 -10.25
CA VAL A 82 -5.49 13.31 -10.13
C VAL A 82 -5.47 12.49 -11.42
N LEU A 83 -6.63 12.25 -12.05
CA LEU A 83 -6.69 11.47 -13.29
C LEU A 83 -6.04 12.20 -14.47
N GLY A 84 -6.26 13.52 -14.57
CA GLY A 84 -5.63 14.35 -15.61
C GLY A 84 -4.12 14.27 -15.49
N ARG A 85 -3.59 14.49 -14.29
CA ARG A 85 -2.16 14.44 -14.02
C ARG A 85 -1.55 13.06 -14.28
N ALA A 86 -2.22 11.99 -13.85
CA ALA A 86 -1.76 10.63 -14.14
C ALA A 86 -1.76 10.32 -15.66
N THR A 87 -2.74 10.85 -16.40
CA THR A 87 -2.82 10.70 -17.86
C THR A 87 -1.70 11.46 -18.57
N GLU A 88 -1.38 12.68 -18.14
CA GLU A 88 -0.24 13.45 -18.66
C GLU A 88 1.07 12.67 -18.53
N ILE A 89 1.32 12.08 -17.36
CA ILE A 89 2.52 11.26 -17.14
C ILE A 89 2.53 10.04 -18.07
N ALA A 90 1.38 9.37 -18.23
CA ALA A 90 1.27 8.22 -19.11
C ALA A 90 1.53 8.59 -20.58
N ILE A 91 1.04 9.76 -21.04
CA ILE A 91 1.31 10.28 -22.38
C ILE A 91 2.80 10.55 -22.55
N ALA A 92 3.45 11.23 -21.59
CA ALA A 92 4.89 11.49 -21.65
C ALA A 92 5.72 10.19 -21.70
N LEU A 93 5.33 9.16 -20.94
CA LEU A 93 5.96 7.83 -21.03
C LEU A 93 5.76 7.17 -22.39
N SER A 94 4.61 7.38 -23.04
CA SER A 94 4.31 6.79 -24.35
C SER A 94 5.16 7.34 -25.49
N GLU A 95 5.78 8.51 -25.30
CA GLU A 95 6.73 9.12 -26.24
C GLU A 95 8.14 8.50 -26.15
N SER A 96 8.41 7.68 -25.12
CA SER A 96 9.70 7.00 -24.93
C SER A 96 9.82 5.75 -25.81
N ALA A 97 11.07 5.35 -26.11
CA ALA A 97 11.33 4.12 -26.87
C ALA A 97 10.77 2.87 -26.15
N PRO A 98 9.77 2.16 -26.72
CA PRO A 98 9.02 1.13 -25.98
C PRO A 98 9.87 -0.06 -25.53
N LEU A 99 10.86 -0.46 -26.34
CA LEU A 99 11.77 -1.56 -25.98
C LEU A 99 12.63 -1.18 -24.76
N ALA A 100 13.20 0.02 -24.75
CA ALA A 100 14.02 0.50 -23.65
C ALA A 100 13.21 0.59 -22.35
N LEU A 101 11.99 1.14 -22.42
CA LEU A 101 11.12 1.27 -21.25
C LEU A 101 10.69 -0.10 -20.68
N ARG A 102 10.40 -1.07 -21.55
CA ARG A 102 10.05 -2.44 -21.13
C ARG A 102 11.22 -3.15 -20.45
N GLU A 103 12.41 -3.08 -21.03
CA GLU A 103 13.61 -3.68 -20.44
C GLU A 103 13.99 -2.99 -19.12
N LEU A 104 13.88 -1.66 -19.06
CA LEU A 104 14.08 -0.91 -17.82
C LEU A 104 13.12 -1.41 -16.73
N LYS A 105 11.81 -1.43 -17.01
CA LYS A 105 10.80 -1.92 -16.06
C LYS A 105 11.09 -3.36 -15.59
N LYS A 106 11.46 -4.24 -16.52
CA LYS A 106 11.76 -5.64 -16.19
C LYS A 106 12.95 -5.79 -15.26
N ASN A 107 13.97 -4.95 -15.41
CA ASN A 107 15.23 -5.04 -14.67
C ASN A 107 15.25 -4.20 -13.39
N THR A 108 14.28 -3.30 -13.18
CA THR A 108 14.18 -2.48 -11.97
C THR A 108 13.71 -3.26 -10.74
N TYR A 109 12.84 -4.28 -10.91
CA TYR A 109 12.15 -4.94 -9.79
C TYR A 109 12.58 -6.39 -9.61
N ASN A 110 12.77 -6.79 -8.34
CA ASN A 110 13.05 -8.17 -7.97
C ASN A 110 11.74 -8.96 -7.75
N ASN A 111 11.27 -9.62 -8.81
CA ASN A 111 10.02 -10.38 -8.78
C ASN A 111 10.09 -11.65 -7.93
N ASP A 112 11.27 -12.24 -7.74
CA ASP A 112 11.44 -13.47 -6.96
C ASP A 112 11.26 -13.19 -5.47
N GLU A 113 11.83 -12.09 -4.97
CA GLU A 113 11.65 -11.66 -3.58
C GLU A 113 10.21 -11.22 -3.31
N LEU A 114 9.58 -10.51 -4.24
CA LEU A 114 8.15 -10.18 -4.15
C LEU A 114 7.30 -11.46 -4.08
N THR A 115 7.57 -12.45 -4.94
CA THR A 115 6.87 -13.73 -4.95
C THR A 115 7.02 -14.47 -3.62
N ALA A 116 8.24 -14.50 -3.07
CA ALA A 116 8.50 -15.10 -1.77
C ALA A 116 7.77 -14.37 -0.63
N ALA A 117 7.70 -13.04 -0.67
CA ALA A 117 6.97 -12.23 0.29
C ALA A 117 5.46 -12.49 0.22
N LEU A 118 4.87 -12.53 -0.98
CA LEU A 118 3.46 -12.84 -1.19
C LEU A 118 3.06 -14.19 -0.57
N LYS A 119 3.92 -15.20 -0.68
CA LYS A 119 3.69 -16.51 -0.04
C LYS A 119 3.66 -16.39 1.49
N LYS A 120 4.63 -15.69 2.09
CA LYS A 120 4.69 -15.46 3.55
C LYS A 120 3.50 -14.65 4.06
N GLU A 121 3.07 -13.65 3.29
CA GLU A 121 1.89 -12.86 3.58
C GLU A 121 0.63 -13.73 3.58
N ALA A 122 0.43 -14.56 2.55
CA ALA A 122 -0.71 -15.46 2.45
C ALA A 122 -0.79 -16.45 3.63
N GLU A 123 0.35 -17.06 4.00
CA GLU A 123 0.43 -17.96 5.16
C GLU A 123 0.10 -17.24 6.48
N SER A 124 0.59 -16.00 6.64
CA SER A 124 0.33 -15.19 7.83
C SER A 124 -1.14 -14.77 7.93
N GLN A 125 -1.72 -14.31 6.82
CA GLN A 125 -3.14 -13.96 6.75
C GLN A 125 -4.04 -15.17 6.99
N ALA A 126 -3.71 -16.35 6.46
CA ALA A 126 -4.47 -17.58 6.71
C ALA A 126 -4.54 -17.90 8.21
N ARG A 127 -3.44 -17.74 8.95
CA ARG A 127 -3.42 -17.89 10.42
C ARG A 127 -4.23 -16.79 11.11
N ASN A 128 -4.10 -15.54 10.68
CA ASN A 128 -4.83 -14.43 11.31
C ASN A 128 -6.34 -14.54 11.11
N PHE A 129 -6.82 -14.94 9.93
CA PHE A 129 -8.25 -15.01 9.64
C PHE A 129 -9.02 -16.02 10.52
N ILE A 130 -8.34 -17.04 11.05
CA ILE A 130 -8.96 -18.03 11.95
C ILE A 130 -8.81 -17.69 13.44
N SER A 131 -8.02 -16.68 13.78
CA SER A 131 -7.72 -16.25 15.16
C SER A 131 -8.94 -15.67 15.89
N ALA A 132 -8.85 -15.58 17.22
CA ALA A 132 -9.85 -14.88 18.01
C ALA A 132 -9.84 -13.37 17.73
N ASP A 133 -8.66 -12.81 17.46
CA ASP A 133 -8.49 -11.37 17.19
C ASP A 133 -9.23 -10.93 15.91
N PHE A 134 -9.18 -11.73 14.84
CA PHE A 134 -9.94 -11.42 13.64
C PHE A 134 -11.46 -11.53 13.88
N LYS A 135 -11.91 -12.56 14.60
CA LYS A 135 -13.32 -12.69 15.00
C LYS A 135 -13.78 -11.51 15.87
N GLU A 136 -12.91 -11.03 16.75
CA GLU A 136 -13.14 -9.85 17.57
C GLU A 136 -13.24 -8.57 16.74
N THR A 137 -12.40 -8.39 15.71
CA THR A 137 -12.54 -7.30 14.74
C THR A 137 -13.94 -7.29 14.12
N ILE A 138 -14.44 -8.44 13.66
CA ILE A 138 -15.78 -8.52 13.06
C ILE A 138 -16.86 -8.10 14.07
N LYS A 139 -16.82 -8.64 15.30
CA LYS A 139 -17.76 -8.29 16.36
C LYS A 139 -17.70 -6.80 16.72
N ALA A 140 -16.51 -6.24 16.82
CA ALA A 140 -16.30 -4.83 17.17
C ALA A 140 -16.87 -3.89 16.11
N ILE A 141 -16.74 -4.25 14.82
CA ILE A 141 -17.34 -3.50 13.71
C ILE A 141 -18.87 -3.54 13.80
N GLU A 142 -19.46 -4.72 14.00
CA GLU A 142 -20.92 -4.88 14.16
C GLU A 142 -21.46 -4.05 15.33
N GLN A 143 -20.71 -4.03 16.43
CA GLN A 143 -21.06 -3.32 17.66
C GLN A 143 -20.61 -1.85 17.67
N LYS A 144 -19.99 -1.35 16.57
CA LYS A 144 -19.45 0.01 16.44
C LYS A 144 -18.54 0.44 17.60
N ARG A 145 -17.72 -0.49 18.09
CA ARG A 145 -16.73 -0.26 19.16
C ARG A 145 -15.32 -0.55 18.68
N LYS A 146 -14.33 -0.25 19.52
CA LYS A 146 -12.94 -0.65 19.26
C LYS A 146 -12.74 -2.13 19.61
N PRO A 147 -11.95 -2.89 18.82
CA PRO A 147 -11.64 -4.28 19.13
C PRO A 147 -10.66 -4.40 20.31
N GLU A 148 -10.76 -5.50 21.05
CA GLU A 148 -9.85 -5.86 22.15
C GLU A 148 -9.04 -7.11 21.80
N PHE A 149 -7.80 -6.92 21.36
CA PHE A 149 -6.94 -8.02 20.91
C PHE A 149 -6.27 -8.75 22.07
N LYS A 150 -6.15 -10.08 21.93
CA LYS A 150 -5.56 -10.99 22.91
C LYS A 150 -4.38 -11.79 22.34
N GLY A 151 -4.16 -11.78 21.03
CA GLY A 151 -3.05 -12.47 20.37
C GLY A 151 -3.19 -14.00 20.35
N ILE A 152 -4.43 -14.51 20.37
CA ILE A 152 -4.77 -15.95 20.39
C ILE A 152 -5.73 -16.35 19.26
#